data_AF-A0A961QLZ3-F1
#
_entry.id   AF-A0A961QLZ3-F1
#
_cell.length_a   1.000
_cell.length_b   1.000
_cell.length_c   1.000
_cell.angle_alpha   90.00
_cell.angle_beta   90.00
_cell.angle_gamma   90.00
#
_symmetry.space_group_name_H-M   'P 1'
#
loop_
_entity.id
_entity.type
_entity.pdbx_description
1 polymer ?
#
loop_
_entity_poly.entity_id
_entity_poly.type
_entity_poly.pdbx_seq_one_letter_code
_entity_poly.pdbx_strand_id
1 'polypeptide(L)' 'PRQIINRFTCEFGGVMVIDAALEPAISANPYLEFEAVVPASGEFVFTWYDDNGEVYTATEAFEVS' A
#
# COMPACT_ATOMS: atom_id res chain seq x y z
N PRO A 1 19.62 -12.02 9.60
CA PRO A 1 18.35 -12.57 9.06
C PRO A 1 17.66 -11.50 8.22
N ARG A 2 16.95 -11.86 7.14
CA ARG A 2 16.16 -10.91 6.34
C ARG A 2 15.03 -10.34 7.21
N GLN A 3 14.80 -9.04 7.12
CA GLN A 3 13.70 -8.35 7.78
C GLN A 3 13.38 -7.08 6.99
N ILE A 4 12.33 -7.15 6.19
CA ILE A 4 11.85 -6.04 5.36
C ILE A 4 10.33 -6.00 5.37
N ILE A 5 9.77 -4.87 4.96
CA ILE A 5 8.42 -4.88 4.38
C ILE A 5 8.48 -5.69 3.08
N ASN A 6 7.72 -6.78 3.04
CA ASN A 6 7.74 -7.77 1.96
C ASN A 6 6.55 -7.64 1.00
N ARG A 7 5.51 -6.88 1.37
CA ARG A 7 4.35 -6.62 0.53
C ARG A 7 3.72 -5.28 0.87
N PHE A 8 3.21 -4.63 -0.16
CA PHE A 8 2.40 -3.42 -0.05
C PHE A 8 1.12 -3.59 -0.86
N THR A 9 -0.02 -3.20 -0.28
CA THR A 9 -1.29 -3.10 -0.99
C THR A 9 -1.89 -1.72 -0.83
N CYS A 10 -2.67 -1.32 -1.83
CA CYS A 10 -3.55 -0.17 -1.76
C CYS A 10 -4.93 -0.56 -2.29
N GLU A 11 -5.97 -0.22 -1.54
CA GLU A 11 -7.36 -0.40 -1.92
C GLU A 11 -8.07 0.95 -1.96
N PHE A 12 -9.07 1.11 -2.84
CA PHE A 12 -9.95 2.26 -2.87
C PHE A 12 -11.40 1.79 -2.81
N GLY A 13 -12.14 2.22 -1.79
CA GLY A 13 -13.53 1.78 -1.60
C GLY A 13 -13.68 0.26 -1.49
N GLY A 14 -12.67 -0.43 -0.95
CA GLY A 14 -12.60 -1.90 -0.84
C GLY A 14 -12.23 -2.63 -2.14
N VAL A 15 -11.85 -1.92 -3.19
CA VAL A 15 -11.37 -2.49 -4.45
C VAL A 15 -9.85 -2.36 -4.53
N MET A 16 -9.16 -3.46 -4.82
CA MET A 16 -7.70 -3.48 -4.97
C MET A 16 -7.25 -2.57 -6.11
N VAL A 17 -6.34 -1.64 -5.79
CA VAL A 17 -5.69 -0.73 -6.74
C VAL A 17 -4.33 -1.31 -7.15
N ILE A 18 -3.51 -1.70 -6.18
CA ILE A 18 -2.20 -2.30 -6.41
C ILE A 18 -1.87 -3.31 -5.31
N ASP A 19 -1.21 -4.39 -5.72
CA ASP A 19 -0.61 -5.40 -4.84
C ASP A 19 0.83 -5.65 -5.31
N ALA A 20 1.79 -5.20 -4.51
CA ALA A 20 3.20 -5.22 -4.83
C ALA A 20 3.95 -6.15 -3.87
N ALA A 21 4.59 -7.18 -4.43
CA ALA A 21 5.60 -7.97 -3.72
C ALA A 21 6.93 -7.20 -3.69
N LEU A 22 7.53 -7.08 -2.50
CA LEU A 22 8.79 -6.38 -2.29
C LEU A 22 9.89 -7.37 -1.91
N GLU A 23 11.04 -7.23 -2.56
CA GLU A 23 12.21 -8.08 -2.37
C GLU A 23 13.36 -7.30 -1.70
N PRO A 24 14.38 -7.96 -1.14
CA PRO A 24 15.41 -7.33 -0.30
C PRO A 24 16.26 -6.27 -0.98
N ALA A 25 16.16 -6.12 -2.30
CA ALA A 25 16.82 -5.07 -3.05
C ALA A 25 16.12 -3.70 -2.90
N ILE A 26 14.95 -3.63 -2.26
CA ILE A 26 14.29 -2.37 -1.93
C ILE A 26 14.95 -1.69 -0.71
N SER A 27 14.95 -0.36 -0.71
CA SER A 27 15.46 0.44 0.41
C SER A 27 14.71 0.14 1.71
N ALA A 28 15.41 0.28 2.85
CA ALA A 28 14.84 0.05 4.19
C ALA A 28 13.60 0.90 4.50
N ASN A 29 13.46 2.07 3.86
CA ASN A 29 12.25 2.90 3.88
C ASN A 29 11.65 2.90 2.46
N PRO A 30 10.83 1.91 2.10
CA PRO A 30 10.33 1.79 0.73
C PRO A 30 9.35 2.92 0.43
N TYR A 31 9.64 3.66 -0.64
CA TYR A 31 8.71 4.62 -1.24
C TYR A 31 8.14 4.01 -2.52
N LEU A 32 6.81 4.00 -2.65
CA LEU A 32 6.10 3.51 -3.82
C LEU A 32 5.23 4.65 -4.38
N GLU A 33 5.31 4.85 -5.69
CA GLU A 33 4.47 5.76 -6.45
C GLU A 33 3.73 4.96 -7.52
N PHE A 34 2.44 5.21 -7.67
CA PHE A 34 1.59 4.56 -8.67
C PHE A 34 0.42 5.49 -9.03
N GLU A 35 -0.19 5.23 -10.17
CA GLU A 35 -1.38 5.92 -10.63
C GLU A 35 -2.63 5.07 -10.35
N ALA A 36 -3.72 5.72 -9.95
CA ALA A 36 -5.00 5.08 -9.70
C ALA A 36 -6.10 5.85 -10.42
N VAL A 37 -7.01 5.13 -11.08
CA VAL A 37 -8.24 5.71 -11.64
C VAL A 37 -9.36 5.49 -10.64
N VAL A 38 -9.83 6.56 -10.02
CA VAL A 38 -10.91 6.53 -9.02
C VAL A 38 -12.18 7.18 -9.58
N PRO A 39 -13.31 6.46 -9.67
CA PRO A 39 -14.51 6.95 -10.35
C PRO A 39 -15.42 7.84 -9.49
N ALA A 40 -15.16 7.92 -8.19
CA ALA A 40 -15.98 8.65 -7.21
C ALA A 40 -15.15 9.00 -5.97
N SER A 41 -15.71 9.83 -5.08
CA SER A 41 -15.16 10.06 -3.74
C SER A 41 -15.17 8.76 -2.92
N GLY A 42 -14.17 8.59 -2.06
CA GLY A 42 -14.00 7.37 -1.28
C GLY A 42 -12.77 7.42 -0.39
N GLU A 43 -12.36 6.26 0.12
CA GLU A 43 -11.22 6.12 1.02
C GLU A 43 -10.17 5.21 0.38
N PHE A 44 -8.92 5.66 0.41
CA PHE A 44 -7.77 4.81 0.17
C PHE A 44 -7.36 4.12 1.47
N VAL A 45 -7.05 2.82 1.38
CA VAL A 45 -6.49 2.02 2.46
C VAL A 45 -5.16 1.46 1.99
N PHE A 46 -4.08 1.91 2.62
CA PHE A 46 -2.72 1.47 2.35
C PHE A 46 -2.28 0.47 3.42
N THR A 47 -1.73 -0.67 3.01
CA THR A 47 -1.28 -1.72 3.93
C THR A 47 0.13 -2.17 3.60
N TRP A 48 0.99 -2.22 4.60
CA TRP A 48 2.35 -2.76 4.51
C TRP A 48 2.47 -4.00 5.40
N TYR A 49 3.07 -5.06 4.87
CA TYR A 49 3.30 -6.32 5.55
C TYR A 49 4.79 -6.53 5.77
N ASP A 50 5.21 -6.78 7.01
CA ASP A 50 6.60 -7.05 7.37
C ASP A 50 6.85 -8.55 7.55
N ASP A 51 8.10 -8.98 7.31
CA ASP A 51 8.58 -10.34 7.56
C ASP A 51 8.38 -10.79 9.02
N ASN A 52 8.35 -9.86 9.97
CA ASN A 52 8.06 -10.17 11.39
C ASN A 52 6.56 -10.45 11.67
N GLY A 53 5.69 -10.32 10.67
CA GLY A 53 4.24 -10.51 10.77
C GLY A 53 3.45 -9.27 11.20
N GLU A 54 4.13 -8.15 11.43
CA GLU A 54 3.48 -6.86 11.67
C GLU A 54 2.80 -6.35 10.41
N VAL A 55 1.68 -5.66 10.62
CA VAL A 55 0.87 -5.05 9.58
C VAL A 55 0.66 -3.60 9.94
N TYR A 56 1.01 -2.70 9.02
CA TYR A 56 0.81 -1.27 9.18
C TYR A 56 -0.23 -0.80 8.20
N THR A 57 -1.18 0.02 8.67
CA THR A 57 -2.28 0.54 7.86
C THR A 57 -2.33 2.06 7.94
N ALA A 58 -2.58 2.71 6.80
CA ALA A 58 -2.91 4.13 6.73
C ALA A 58 -4.17 4.31 5.87
N THR A 59 -5.04 5.24 6.23
CA THR A 59 -6.23 5.58 5.45
C THR A 59 -6.22 7.05 5.09
N GLU A 60 -6.73 7.38 3.91
CA GLU A 60 -6.84 8.77 3.45
C GLU A 60 -8.10 8.94 2.59
N ALA A 61 -8.87 9.99 2.87
CA ALA A 61 -10.07 10.31 2.11
C ALA A 61 -9.72 11.02 0.79
N PHE A 62 -10.44 10.69 -0.27
CA PHE A 62 -10.35 11.36 -1.57
C PHE A 62 -11.74 11.86 -1.98
N GLU A 63 -11.82 13.13 -2.38
CA GLU A 63 -13.04 13.76 -2.84
C GLU A 63 -12.92 14.19 -4.30
N VAL A 64 -13.87 13.75 -5.12
CA VAL A 64 -14.06 14.26 -6.48
C VAL A 64 -14.86 15.56 -6.40
N SER A 65 -14.39 16.60 -7.08
CA SER A 65 -15.03 17.92 -7.17
C SER A 65 -15.98 18.10 -8.35
#